data_AF-A0A957ADR9-F1
#
_entry.id   AF-A0A957ADR9-F1
#
_cell.length_a   1.000
_cell.length_b   1.000
_cell.length_c   1.000
_cell.angle_alpha   90.00
_cell.angle_beta   90.00
_cell.angle_gamma   90.00
#
_symmetry.space_group_name_H-M   'P 1'
#
loop_
_entity.id
_entity.type
_entity.pdbx_description
1 polymer ?
#
loop_
_entity_poly.entity_id
_entity_poly.type
_entity_poly.pdbx_seq_one_letter_code
_entity_poly.pdbx_strand_id
1 'polypeptide(L)'
;DVARAGGGTLLEHSIHDVDLFRWLFGEIHGVRCQTRNVAGHPGIEDVALVTFDHEGGHQTTLASVWHDVDARPSSRGLEVFYQRGWFATNSDFLGSLTYQLADGPETTISDKEVFDRYVA
;
A
#
# COMPACT_ATOMS: atom_id res chain seq x y z
N ASP A 1 3.95 -0.72 -24.48
CA ASP A 1 5.29 -1.22 -24.81
C ASP A 1 6.10 -1.23 -23.54
N VAL A 2 6.56 -2.40 -23.09
CA VAL A 2 7.30 -2.56 -21.83
C VAL A 2 8.59 -1.74 -21.79
N ALA A 3 9.24 -1.56 -22.95
CA ALA A 3 10.45 -0.73 -23.04
C ALA A 3 10.18 0.76 -22.74
N ARG A 4 8.91 1.18 -22.82
CA ARG A 4 8.46 2.53 -22.46
C ARG A 4 7.87 2.60 -21.06
N ALA A 5 7.22 1.53 -20.63
CA ALA A 5 6.45 1.50 -19.39
C ALA A 5 7.25 1.05 -18.17
N GLY A 6 8.47 0.53 -18.32
CA GLY A 6 9.33 0.10 -17.19
C GLY A 6 8.92 -1.22 -16.54
N GLY A 7 7.62 -1.51 -16.47
CA GLY A 7 7.03 -2.74 -15.98
C GLY A 7 5.51 -2.63 -15.95
N GLY A 8 4.87 -3.41 -15.08
CA GLY A 8 3.46 -3.24 -14.77
C GLY A 8 3.20 -2.50 -13.46
N THR A 9 1.97 -2.61 -12.99
CA THR A 9 1.43 -1.88 -11.84
C THR A 9 2.26 -2.08 -10.57
N LEU A 10 2.87 -3.25 -10.38
CA LEU A 10 3.67 -3.53 -9.20
C LEU A 10 4.93 -2.66 -9.13
N LEU A 11 5.64 -2.52 -10.26
CA LEU A 11 6.86 -1.72 -10.33
C LEU A 11 6.55 -0.22 -10.42
N GLU A 12 5.58 0.15 -11.26
CA GLU A 12 5.32 1.56 -11.59
C GLU A 12 4.53 2.29 -10.50
N HIS A 13 3.58 1.62 -9.83
CA HIS A 13 2.74 2.25 -8.82
C HIS A 13 3.03 1.79 -7.40
N SER A 14 3.43 0.53 -7.21
CA SER A 14 3.55 -0.07 -5.89
C SER A 14 4.97 -0.26 -5.36
N ILE A 15 6.00 0.18 -6.08
CA ILE A 15 7.36 0.21 -5.54
C ILE A 15 7.45 1.05 -4.25
N HIS A 16 6.66 2.14 -4.18
CA HIS A 16 6.56 2.98 -2.99
C HIS A 16 5.89 2.26 -1.81
N ASP A 17 4.93 1.38 -2.06
CA ASP A 17 4.31 0.56 -1.01
C ASP A 17 5.32 -0.44 -0.44
N VAL A 18 6.11 -1.06 -1.31
CA VAL A 18 7.16 -2.01 -0.90
C VAL A 18 8.26 -1.30 -0.10
N ASP A 19 8.66 -0.09 -0.51
CA ASP A 19 9.60 0.73 0.26
C ASP A 19 9.04 1.09 1.64
N LEU A 20 7.77 1.49 1.70
CA LEU A 20 7.06 1.77 2.96
C LEU A 20 7.02 0.53 3.87
N PHE A 21 6.74 -0.65 3.33
CA PHE A 21 6.74 -1.90 4.10
C PHE A 21 8.12 -2.22 4.67
N ARG A 22 9.19 -2.03 3.88
CA ARG A 22 10.56 -2.23 4.36
C ARG A 22 10.93 -1.24 5.46
N TRP A 23 10.50 0.01 5.30
CA TRP A 23 10.74 1.05 6.31
C TRP A 23 10.02 0.77 7.63
N LEU A 24 8.75 0.34 7.58
CA LEU A 24 7.93 0.11 8.78
C LEU A 24 8.19 -1.24 9.44
N PHE A 25 8.40 -2.31 8.65
CA PHE A 25 8.38 -3.69 9.13
C PHE A 25 9.70 -4.44 8.92
N GLY A 26 10.72 -3.75 8.42
CA GLY A 26 12.04 -4.30 8.17
C GLY A 26 12.14 -5.05 6.84
N GLU A 27 13.31 -5.62 6.58
CA GLU A 27 13.62 -6.27 5.31
C GLU A 27 12.70 -7.46 5.00
N ILE A 28 12.44 -7.65 3.71
CA ILE A 28 11.60 -8.71 3.16
C ILE A 28 12.50 -9.90 2.78
N HIS A 29 12.16 -11.09 3.25
CA HIS A 29 12.90 -12.33 2.94
C HIS A 29 12.07 -13.36 2.16
N GLY A 30 10.75 -13.19 2.09
CA GLY A 30 9.86 -14.09 1.38
C GLY A 30 8.82 -13.32 0.57
N VAL A 31 8.51 -13.82 -0.63
CA VAL A 31 7.51 -13.23 -1.52
C VAL A 31 6.65 -14.34 -2.12
N ARG A 32 5.33 -14.16 -2.08
CA ARG A 32 4.36 -14.92 -2.87
C ARG A 32 3.56 -13.93 -3.69
N CYS A 33 3.55 -14.11 -5.01
CA CYS A 33 2.94 -13.15 -5.92
C CYS A 33 2.13 -13.87 -7.00
N GLN A 34 0.95 -13.32 -7.31
CA GLN A 34 0.18 -13.65 -8.50
C GLN A 34 -0.04 -12.38 -9.33
N THR A 35 0.35 -12.43 -10.60
CA THR A 35 0.12 -11.33 -11.55
C THR A 35 -0.83 -11.73 -12.66
N ARG A 36 -1.47 -10.74 -13.28
CA ARG A 36 -2.25 -10.90 -14.51
C ARG A 36 -2.03 -9.70 -15.43
N ASN A 37 -2.24 -9.93 -16.72
CA ASN A 37 -2.33 -8.89 -17.74
C ASN A 37 -3.71 -9.01 -18.38
N VAL A 38 -4.64 -8.18 -17.92
CA VAL A 38 -6.04 -8.15 -18.37
C VAL A 38 -6.20 -7.22 -19.57
N ALA A 39 -5.43 -6.14 -19.63
CA ALA A 39 -5.43 -5.12 -20.68
C ALA A 39 -4.76 -5.58 -21.99
N GLY A 40 -4.09 -6.74 -22.00
CA GLY A 40 -3.53 -7.33 -23.23
C GLY A 40 -2.21 -6.68 -23.68
N HIS A 41 -1.46 -6.09 -22.75
CA HIS A 41 -0.11 -5.55 -23.01
C HIS A 41 0.98 -6.51 -22.53
N PRO A 42 1.63 -7.29 -23.43
CA PRO A 42 2.65 -8.25 -23.02
C PRO A 42 3.79 -7.61 -22.22
N GLY A 43 4.16 -8.25 -21.10
CA GLY A 43 5.23 -7.78 -20.22
C GLY A 43 4.84 -6.63 -19.27
N ILE A 44 3.56 -6.26 -19.21
CA ILE A 44 3.05 -5.18 -18.35
C ILE A 44 1.87 -5.75 -17.55
N GLU A 45 2.08 -6.26 -16.34
CA GLU A 45 0.96 -6.68 -15.49
C GLU A 45 0.12 -5.48 -15.04
N ASP A 46 -1.20 -5.64 -15.05
CA ASP A 46 -2.16 -4.62 -14.57
C ASP A 46 -2.87 -5.07 -13.29
N VAL A 47 -2.58 -6.29 -12.83
CA VAL A 47 -2.99 -6.83 -11.54
C VAL A 47 -1.79 -7.53 -10.92
N ALA A 48 -1.48 -7.18 -9.68
CA ALA A 48 -0.52 -7.88 -8.83
C ALA A 48 -1.11 -8.04 -7.42
N LEU A 49 -1.17 -9.29 -6.95
CA LEU A 49 -1.55 -9.63 -5.58
C LEU A 49 -0.33 -10.26 -4.91
N VAL A 50 0.19 -9.64 -3.86
CA VAL A 50 1.47 -9.99 -3.26
C VAL A 50 1.34 -10.18 -1.76
N THR A 51 2.03 -11.18 -1.22
CA THR A 51 2.28 -11.36 0.21
C THR A 51 3.78 -11.34 0.45
N PHE A 52 4.22 -10.57 1.44
CA PHE A 52 5.62 -10.45 1.84
C PHE A 52 5.81 -10.97 3.26
N ASP A 53 6.85 -11.78 3.44
CA ASP A 53 7.34 -12.23 4.75
C ASP A 53 8.56 -11.39 5.12
N HIS A 54 8.51 -10.73 6.29
CA HIS A 54 9.57 -9.84 6.79
C HIS A 54 10.45 -10.54 7.83
N GLU A 55 11.73 -10.18 7.91
CA GLU A 55 12.71 -10.80 8.81
C GLU A 55 12.28 -10.71 10.30
N GLY A 56 11.53 -9.67 10.65
CA GLY A 56 10.95 -9.48 11.99
C GLY A 56 9.72 -10.35 12.30
N GLY A 57 9.29 -11.20 11.37
CA GLY A 57 8.08 -12.03 11.49
C GLY A 57 6.78 -11.30 11.14
N HIS A 58 6.85 -10.06 10.66
CA HIS A 58 5.70 -9.34 10.12
C HIS A 58 5.30 -9.90 8.75
N GLN A 59 4.03 -9.79 8.42
CA GLN A 59 3.52 -10.13 7.10
C GLN A 59 2.75 -8.94 6.53
N THR A 60 3.04 -8.57 5.29
CA THR A 60 2.27 -7.54 4.56
C THR A 60 1.63 -8.14 3.32
N THR A 61 0.49 -7.57 2.92
CA THR A 61 -0.23 -7.94 1.70
C THR A 61 -0.51 -6.72 0.86
N LEU A 62 -0.37 -6.84 -0.45
CA LEU A 62 -0.55 -5.76 -1.40
C LEU A 62 -1.47 -6.21 -2.54
N ALA A 63 -2.44 -5.38 -2.87
CA ALA A 63 -3.20 -5.46 -4.11
C ALA A 63 -2.93 -4.22 -4.95
N SER A 64 -2.24 -4.40 -6.07
CA SER A 64 -1.92 -3.33 -7.03
C SER A 64 -2.69 -3.60 -8.32
N VAL A 65 -3.57 -2.68 -8.70
CA VAL A 65 -4.52 -2.87 -9.80
C VAL A 65 -4.66 -1.59 -10.61
N TRP A 66 -4.42 -1.68 -11.92
CA TRP A 66 -4.89 -0.70 -12.88
C TRP A 66 -6.28 -1.12 -13.35
N HIS A 67 -7.30 -0.48 -12.78
CA HIS A 67 -8.69 -0.93 -12.93
C HIS A 67 -9.44 -0.28 -14.10
N ASP A 68 -8.84 0.70 -14.78
CA ASP A 68 -9.44 1.40 -15.94
C ASP A 68 -10.86 1.95 -15.65
N VAL A 69 -11.04 2.55 -14.47
CA VAL A 69 -12.31 3.18 -14.06
C VAL A 69 -12.05 4.67 -13.88
N ASP A 70 -12.20 5.43 -14.96
CA ASP A 70 -11.87 6.87 -15.01
C ASP A 70 -12.57 7.71 -13.92
N ALA A 71 -13.80 7.34 -13.57
CA ALA A 71 -14.57 8.02 -12.53
C ALA A 71 -14.07 7.74 -11.11
N ARG A 72 -13.21 6.75 -10.92
CA ARG A 72 -12.62 6.40 -9.63
C ARG A 72 -11.19 6.94 -9.58
N PRO A 73 -10.90 7.88 -8.66
CA PRO A 73 -9.55 8.40 -8.52
C PRO A 73 -8.58 7.32 -8.04
N SER A 74 -7.29 7.52 -8.29
CA SER A 74 -6.23 6.74 -7.66
C SER A 74 -6.42 6.76 -6.14
N SER A 75 -6.30 5.59 -5.52
CA SER A 75 -6.39 5.43 -4.08
C SER A 75 -5.27 4.52 -3.60
N ARG A 76 -4.58 4.92 -2.53
CA ARG A 76 -3.59 4.10 -1.84
C ARG A 76 -4.07 3.93 -0.40
N GLY A 77 -4.39 2.69 -0.04
CA GLY A 77 -4.85 2.33 1.29
C GLY A 77 -3.77 1.59 2.04
N LEU A 78 -3.53 1.95 3.28
CA LEU A 78 -2.69 1.21 4.22
C LEU A 78 -3.49 0.93 5.48
N GLU A 79 -3.48 -0.33 5.91
CA GLU A 79 -4.07 -0.77 7.17
C GLU A 79 -3.06 -1.68 7.89
N VAL A 80 -2.83 -1.41 9.18
CA VAL A 80 -1.81 -2.09 9.98
C VAL A 80 -2.41 -2.52 11.31
N PHE A 81 -2.31 -3.82 11.60
CA PHE A 81 -2.72 -4.42 12.86
C PHE A 81 -1.50 -4.82 13.70
N TYR A 82 -1.57 -4.61 15.01
CA TYR A 82 -0.53 -5.01 15.96
C TYR A 82 -1.17 -5.41 17.30
N GLN A 83 -0.36 -5.92 18.23
CA GLN A 83 -0.83 -6.59 19.46
C GLN A 83 -1.83 -5.78 20.31
N ARG A 84 -1.85 -4.45 20.19
CA ARG A 84 -2.69 -3.56 21.01
C ARG A 84 -3.34 -2.42 20.24
N GLY A 85 -3.58 -2.62 18.96
CA GLY A 85 -4.30 -1.64 18.16
C GLY A 85 -4.16 -1.86 16.68
N TRP A 86 -4.69 -0.90 15.94
CA TRP A 86 -4.54 -0.81 14.51
C TRP A 86 -4.56 0.66 14.08
N PHE A 87 -4.07 0.93 12.88
CA PHE A 87 -4.27 2.21 12.22
C PHE A 87 -4.44 2.02 10.71
N ALA A 88 -5.09 2.99 10.06
CA ALA A 88 -5.19 3.06 8.63
C ALA A 88 -5.27 4.47 8.08
N THR A 89 -4.92 4.58 6.81
CA THR A 89 -5.19 5.73 5.95
C THR A 89 -5.63 5.24 4.57
N ASN A 90 -6.52 6.00 3.93
CA ASN A 90 -6.97 5.75 2.55
C ASN A 90 -6.51 6.85 1.59
N SER A 91 -5.56 7.68 2.05
CA SER A 91 -5.05 8.84 1.32
C SER A 91 -3.73 8.50 0.64
N ASP A 92 -3.56 8.97 -0.60
CA ASP A 92 -2.39 8.63 -1.43
C ASP A 92 -1.07 9.24 -0.93
N PHE A 93 -1.11 10.50 -0.49
CA PHE A 93 0.09 11.24 -0.08
C PHE A 93 -0.03 11.86 1.31
N LEU A 94 -1.05 12.71 1.50
CA LEU A 94 -1.38 13.32 2.78
C LEU A 94 -2.86 13.12 3.03
N GLY A 95 -3.21 12.75 4.26
CA GLY A 95 -4.60 12.78 4.69
C GLY A 95 -4.80 12.20 6.07
N SER A 96 -6.06 11.94 6.39
CA SER A 96 -6.46 11.50 7.72
C SER A 96 -5.84 10.15 8.09
N LEU A 97 -5.62 10.00 9.40
CA LEU A 97 -5.18 8.76 10.02
C LEU A 97 -6.27 8.31 11.00
N THR A 98 -6.82 7.14 10.78
CA THR A 98 -7.77 6.51 11.73
C THR A 98 -7.02 5.44 12.51
N TYR A 99 -7.24 5.36 13.81
CA TYR A 99 -6.62 4.34 14.65
C TYR A 99 -7.54 3.94 15.80
N GLN A 100 -7.27 2.76 16.36
CA GLN A 100 -7.89 2.29 17.59
C GLN A 100 -6.85 1.58 18.45
N LEU A 101 -6.84 1.89 19.74
CA LEU A 101 -6.02 1.20 20.74
C LEU A 101 -6.87 0.15 21.46
N ALA A 102 -6.23 -0.86 22.05
CA ALA A 102 -6.87 -2.03 22.66
C ALA A 102 -8.12 -1.74 23.52
N ASP A 103 -8.07 -0.66 24.32
CA ASP A 103 -9.12 -0.32 25.29
C ASP A 103 -9.82 1.02 24.96
N GLY A 104 -9.63 1.52 23.73
CA GLY A 104 -10.07 2.86 23.31
C GLY A 104 -11.11 2.86 22.18
N PRO A 105 -11.85 3.97 22.02
CA PRO A 105 -12.68 4.16 20.84
C PRO A 105 -11.80 4.35 19.60
N GLU A 106 -12.38 4.07 18.43
CA GLU A 106 -11.81 4.50 17.17
C GLU A 106 -11.70 6.03 17.13
N THR A 107 -10.56 6.54 16.69
CA THR A 107 -10.26 7.97 16.62
C THR A 107 -9.66 8.30 15.26
N THR A 108 -10.08 9.41 14.68
CA THR A 108 -9.53 9.94 13.43
C THR A 108 -8.79 11.25 13.69
N ILE A 109 -7.54 11.32 13.25
CA ILE A 109 -6.76 12.56 13.15
C ILE A 109 -7.04 13.16 11.78
N SER A 110 -7.50 14.41 11.75
CA SER A 110 -7.80 15.10 10.48
C SER A 110 -6.55 15.32 9.64
N ASP A 111 -6.71 15.45 8.32
CA ASP A 111 -5.63 15.74 7.36
C ASP A 111 -4.78 16.95 7.78
N LYS A 112 -5.45 18.02 8.24
CA LYS A 112 -4.79 19.23 8.74
C LYS A 112 -3.91 18.93 9.95
N GLU A 113 -4.45 18.18 10.90
CA GLU A 113 -3.75 17.85 12.14
C GLU A 113 -2.59 16.88 11.91
N VAL A 114 -2.72 15.93 10.96
CA VAL A 114 -1.60 15.08 10.51
C VAL A 114 -0.48 15.95 9.94
N PHE A 115 -0.82 16.89 9.05
CA PHE A 115 0.16 17.80 8.45
C PHE A 115 0.89 18.65 9.50
N ASP A 116 0.13 19.30 10.38
CA ASP A 116 0.68 20.19 11.42
C ASP A 116 1.59 19.43 12.41
N ARG A 117 1.37 18.12 12.61
CA ARG A 117 2.14 17.30 13.58
C ARG A 117 3.37 16.64 13.00
N TYR A 118 3.31 16.18 11.76
CA TYR A 118 4.29 15.23 11.22
C TYR A 118 5.01 15.75 9.95
N VAL A 119 4.61 16.90 9.41
CA VAL A 119 5.18 17.46 8.17
C VAL A 119 5.73 18.88 8.37
N ALA A 120 4.97 19.76 9.04
CA ALA A 120 5.35 21.15 9.30
C ALA A 120 6.49 21.29 10.33
#